data_AF-A7UTF0-F1
#
_entry.id   AF-A7UTF0-F1
#
_cell.length_a   1.000
_cell.length_b   1.000
_cell.length_c   1.000
_cell.angle_alpha   90.00
_cell.angle_beta   90.00
_cell.angle_gamma   90.00
#
_symmetry.space_group_name_H-M   'P 1'
#
loop_
_entity.id
_entity.type
_entity.pdbx_description
1 polymer ?
#
loop_
_entity_poly.entity_id
_entity_poly.type
_entity_poly.pdbx_seq_one_letter_code
_entity_poly.pdbx_strand_id
1 'polypeptide(L)'
;MKLSRHADSMQIRALLKKDYLVRIRQPWMTIIQYVWPCMIFAALYILRNRFQAVEINDCQFPTRNLQANGILPFFQSYICTFENECQDAKSYAETEEFNDAPVTPVVNIVQIILDNAALYDAIVKLPIERNFIASVTAIVSHAKFKEIERNGDRLVKMLPEIRKKVGDQFDILQLFSDDQTFSKSGNILCGRPFPRSDNIRFVDNILYTPDYAGPDKDELAVMPTPYCKQLYLDVTNTNNGKITWRFLKP
;
A
#
# COMPACT_ATOMS: atom_id res chain seq x y z
N MET A 1 -35.79 -29.93 -59.00
CA MET A 1 -35.88 -28.73 -58.14
C MET A 1 -34.93 -27.67 -58.71
N LYS A 2 -35.32 -27.02 -59.82
CA LYS A 2 -34.49 -26.03 -60.50
C LYS A 2 -34.81 -24.66 -59.90
N LEU A 3 -33.91 -24.10 -59.10
CA LEU A 3 -33.89 -22.66 -58.84
C LEU A 3 -33.64 -21.97 -60.19
N SER A 4 -34.72 -21.61 -60.89
CA SER A 4 -34.64 -20.85 -62.13
C SER A 4 -34.32 -19.40 -61.80
N ARG A 5 -33.02 -19.19 -61.86
CA ARG A 5 -32.23 -17.98 -61.74
C ARG A 5 -32.53 -17.06 -62.93
N HIS A 6 -33.45 -16.10 -62.78
CA HIS A 6 -33.49 -14.81 -63.50
C HIS A 6 -34.53 -13.95 -62.78
N ALA A 7 -34.08 -13.20 -61.77
CA ALA A 7 -34.89 -12.12 -61.25
C ALA A 7 -34.91 -11.04 -62.33
N ASP A 8 -35.98 -11.00 -63.13
CA ASP A 8 -36.19 -9.95 -64.13
C ASP A 8 -36.01 -8.59 -63.44
N SER A 9 -35.12 -7.75 -63.95
CA SER A 9 -34.83 -6.42 -63.37
C SER A 9 -36.08 -5.58 -63.17
N MET A 10 -37.11 -5.81 -64.00
CA MET A 10 -38.43 -5.19 -63.88
C MET A 10 -39.21 -5.68 -62.65
N GLN A 11 -39.15 -6.97 -62.31
CA GLN A 11 -39.77 -7.54 -61.11
C GLN A 11 -39.04 -7.07 -59.84
N ILE A 12 -37.70 -7.00 -59.85
CA ILE A 12 -36.90 -6.46 -58.72
C ILE A 12 -37.26 -4.98 -58.48
N ARG A 13 -37.35 -4.18 -59.55
CA ARG A 13 -37.72 -2.77 -59.45
C ARG A 13 -39.13 -2.58 -58.88
N ALA A 14 -40.08 -3.44 -59.24
CA ALA A 14 -41.43 -3.42 -58.69
C ALA A 14 -41.44 -3.76 -57.18
N LEU A 15 -40.66 -4.76 -56.76
CA LEU A 15 -40.51 -5.15 -55.36
C LEU A 15 -39.85 -4.03 -54.53
N LEU A 16 -38.73 -3.45 -54.99
CA LEU A 16 -38.09 -2.33 -54.32
C LEU A 16 -39.01 -1.10 -54.22
N LYS A 17 -39.81 -0.82 -55.26
CA LYS A 17 -40.79 0.28 -55.24
C LYS A 17 -41.88 0.03 -54.19
N LYS A 18 -42.34 -1.23 -54.04
CA LYS A 18 -43.28 -1.62 -52.98
C LYS A 18 -42.66 -1.41 -51.60
N ASP A 19 -41.45 -1.92 -51.36
CA ASP A 19 -40.78 -1.82 -50.06
C ASP A 19 -40.45 -0.37 -49.68
N TYR A 20 -40.06 0.43 -50.68
CA TYR A 20 -39.84 1.87 -50.51
C TYR A 20 -41.13 2.60 -50.12
N LEU A 21 -42.25 2.33 -50.82
CA LEU A 21 -43.55 2.92 -50.50
C LEU A 21 -44.03 2.51 -49.10
N VAL A 22 -43.77 1.27 -48.68
CA VAL A 22 -44.08 0.80 -47.31
C VAL A 22 -43.28 1.60 -46.27
N ARG A 23 -41.97 1.80 -46.49
CA ARG A 23 -41.12 2.59 -45.57
C ARG A 23 -41.52 4.07 -45.51
N ILE A 24 -41.98 4.65 -46.61
CA ILE A 24 -42.51 6.03 -46.64
C ILE A 24 -43.83 6.14 -45.87
N ARG A 25 -44.72 5.16 -46.02
CA ARG A 25 -46.03 5.17 -45.35
C ARG A 25 -45.94 4.89 -43.85
N GLN A 26 -44.84 4.30 -43.39
CA GLN A 26 -44.58 4.00 -41.98
C GLN A 26 -43.30 4.72 -41.48
N PRO A 27 -43.32 6.07 -41.39
CA PRO A 27 -42.13 6.86 -41.06
C PRO A 27 -41.58 6.56 -39.65
N TRP A 28 -42.45 6.21 -38.70
CA TRP A 28 -42.06 5.90 -37.32
C TRP A 28 -41.09 4.71 -37.21
N MET A 29 -41.38 3.59 -37.89
CA MET A 29 -40.48 2.41 -37.88
C MET A 29 -39.14 2.73 -38.52
N THR A 30 -39.14 3.51 -39.61
CA THR A 30 -37.92 3.96 -40.28
C THR A 30 -37.09 4.86 -39.36
N ILE A 31 -37.71 5.79 -38.64
CA ILE A 31 -37.04 6.67 -37.67
C ILE A 31 -36.40 5.84 -36.54
N ILE A 32 -37.15 4.92 -35.93
CA ILE A 32 -36.62 4.05 -34.86
C ILE A 32 -35.42 3.24 -35.35
N GLN A 33 -35.48 2.70 -36.57
CA GLN A 33 -34.39 1.92 -37.17
C GLN A 33 -33.07 2.71 -37.24
N TYR A 34 -33.12 4.03 -37.44
CA TYR A 34 -31.93 4.89 -37.47
C TYR A 34 -31.58 5.48 -36.10
N VAL A 35 -32.58 5.90 -35.31
CA VAL A 35 -32.36 6.50 -34.00
C VAL A 35 -31.76 5.49 -33.02
N TRP A 36 -32.20 4.24 -33.06
CA TRP A 36 -31.69 3.19 -32.18
C TRP A 36 -30.16 3.00 -32.22
N PRO A 37 -29.53 2.74 -33.39
CA PRO A 37 -28.07 2.64 -33.47
C PRO A 37 -27.39 3.97 -33.10
N CYS A 38 -27.94 5.12 -33.50
CA CYS A 38 -27.40 6.42 -33.09
C CYS A 38 -27.38 6.60 -31.56
N MET A 39 -28.44 6.18 -30.86
CA MET A 39 -28.51 6.22 -29.39
C MET A 39 -27.47 5.30 -28.76
N ILE A 40 -27.26 4.10 -29.29
CA ILE A 40 -26.21 3.18 -28.80
C ILE A 40 -24.82 3.81 -28.97
N PHE A 41 -24.52 4.35 -30.15
CA PHE A 41 -23.22 4.99 -30.38
C PHE A 41 -23.01 6.24 -29.52
N ALA A 42 -24.06 7.05 -29.33
CA ALA A 42 -24.01 8.20 -28.44
C ALA A 42 -23.76 7.78 -26.98
N ALA A 43 -24.42 6.72 -26.51
CA ALA A 43 -24.19 6.18 -25.17
C ALA A 43 -22.75 5.69 -24.98
N LEU A 44 -22.21 4.93 -25.94
CA LEU A 44 -20.81 4.48 -25.91
C LEU A 44 -19.82 5.64 -25.97
N TYR A 45 -20.12 6.68 -26.75
CA TYR A 45 -19.30 7.89 -26.81
C TYR A 45 -19.28 8.63 -25.47
N ILE A 46 -20.44 8.81 -24.84
CA ILE A 46 -20.55 9.41 -23.50
C ILE A 46 -19.76 8.56 -22.48
N LEU A 47 -19.91 7.23 -22.54
CA LEU A 47 -19.18 6.32 -21.67
C LEU A 47 -17.67 6.48 -21.84
N ARG A 48 -17.16 6.48 -23.08
CA ARG A 48 -15.74 6.71 -23.37
C ARG A 48 -15.26 8.07 -22.88
N ASN A 49 -16.08 9.11 -22.98
CA ASN A 49 -15.71 10.44 -22.52
C ASN A 49 -15.67 10.54 -20.98
N ARG A 50 -16.47 9.72 -20.29
CA ARG A 50 -16.41 9.58 -18.83
C ARG A 50 -15.23 8.74 -18.38
N PHE A 51 -14.94 7.64 -19.08
CA PHE A 51 -13.86 6.71 -18.77
C PHE A 51 -12.68 6.93 -19.72
N GLN A 52 -11.96 8.04 -19.52
CA GLN A 52 -10.74 8.30 -20.25
C GLN A 52 -9.63 7.33 -19.80
N ALA A 53 -8.79 6.93 -20.75
CA ALA A 53 -7.62 6.13 -20.42
C ALA A 53 -6.67 6.95 -19.56
N VAL A 54 -6.28 6.41 -18.41
CA VAL A 54 -5.25 6.99 -17.55
C VAL A 54 -3.92 6.43 -18.02
N GLU A 55 -3.06 7.29 -18.59
CA GLU A 55 -1.69 6.91 -18.91
C GLU A 55 -0.88 6.79 -17.61
N ILE A 56 -0.30 5.62 -17.37
CA ILE A 56 0.62 5.36 -16.27
C ILE A 56 1.99 5.17 -16.90
N ASN A 57 2.95 6.02 -16.52
CA ASN A 57 4.33 5.90 -16.99
C ASN A 57 4.96 4.60 -16.49
N ASP A 58 6.00 4.14 -17.19
CA ASP A 58 6.81 3.01 -16.74
C ASP A 58 7.31 3.26 -15.31
N CYS A 59 7.07 2.30 -14.43
CA CYS A 59 7.43 2.40 -13.03
C CYS A 59 7.90 1.07 -12.45
N GLN A 60 8.68 1.17 -11.37
CA GLN A 60 9.21 0.04 -10.64
C GLN A 60 8.60 0.01 -9.24
N PHE A 61 8.35 -1.20 -8.74
CA PHE A 61 7.90 -1.40 -7.37
C PHE A 61 9.10 -1.59 -6.43
N PRO A 62 9.00 -1.09 -5.18
CA PRO A 62 10.05 -1.27 -4.19
C PRO A 62 10.31 -2.75 -3.92
N THR A 63 11.58 -3.12 -3.79
CA THR A 63 11.96 -4.46 -3.38
C THR A 63 11.87 -4.61 -1.87
N ARG A 64 11.65 -5.86 -1.42
CA ARG A 64 11.60 -6.18 0.02
C ARG A 64 12.81 -6.97 0.43
N ASN A 65 13.38 -6.60 1.58
CA ASN A 65 14.42 -7.41 2.19
C ASN A 65 13.85 -8.78 2.56
N LEU A 66 14.63 -9.83 2.35
CA LEU A 66 14.35 -11.17 2.84
C LEU A 66 14.78 -11.27 4.31
N GLN A 67 14.14 -12.15 5.08
CA GLN A 67 14.54 -12.43 6.47
C GLN A 67 16.00 -12.91 6.58
N ALA A 68 16.56 -13.47 5.51
CA ALA A 68 17.96 -13.86 5.42
C ALA A 68 18.95 -12.68 5.52
N ASN A 69 18.51 -11.46 5.20
CA ASN A 69 19.32 -10.23 5.32
C ASN A 69 19.15 -9.55 6.70
N GLY A 70 18.51 -10.23 7.65
CA GLY A 70 18.23 -9.73 8.99
C GLY A 70 16.73 -9.53 9.22
N ILE A 71 16.30 -9.79 10.46
CA ILE A 71 14.88 -9.75 10.83
C ILE A 71 14.38 -8.31 10.94
N LEU A 72 15.18 -7.39 11.51
CA LEU A 72 14.76 -6.00 11.65
C LEU A 72 14.70 -5.25 10.30
N PRO A 73 15.70 -5.35 9.41
CA PRO A 73 15.62 -4.77 8.07
C PRO A 73 14.48 -5.36 7.22
N PHE A 74 14.14 -6.64 7.43
CA PHE A 74 12.96 -7.27 6.83
C PHE A 74 11.66 -6.55 7.25
N PHE A 75 11.43 -6.39 8.56
CA PHE A 75 10.21 -5.74 9.04
C PHE A 75 10.13 -4.27 8.64
N GLN A 76 11.25 -3.55 8.71
CA GLN A 76 11.30 -2.16 8.26
C GLN A 76 10.93 -2.06 6.78
N SER A 77 11.54 -2.87 5.92
CA SER A 77 11.25 -2.90 4.49
C SER A 77 9.81 -3.30 4.21
N TYR A 78 9.27 -4.30 4.91
CA TYR A 78 7.89 -4.74 4.74
C TYR A 78 6.88 -3.64 5.09
N ILE A 79 7.04 -3.01 6.25
CA ILE A 79 6.14 -1.95 6.73
C ILE A 79 6.25 -0.70 5.84
N CYS A 80 7.45 -0.31 5.43
CA CYS A 80 7.66 0.90 4.64
C CYS A 80 7.27 0.79 3.15
N THR A 81 7.00 -0.43 2.68
CA THR A 81 6.64 -0.73 1.28
C THR A 81 5.29 -1.44 1.15
N PHE A 82 4.43 -1.37 2.18
CA PHE A 82 3.19 -2.15 2.21
C PHE A 82 2.24 -1.83 1.03
N GLU A 83 2.23 -0.57 0.58
CA GLU A 83 1.37 -0.13 -0.54
C GLU A 83 1.86 -0.53 -1.92
N ASN A 84 3.13 -0.93 -2.05
CA ASN A 84 3.79 -1.05 -3.35
C ASN A 84 3.61 0.21 -4.21
N GLU A 85 4.04 1.37 -3.70
CA GLU A 85 4.01 2.61 -4.47
C GLU A 85 4.87 2.49 -5.74
N CYS A 86 4.32 2.97 -6.85
CA CYS A 86 4.94 2.96 -8.18
C CYS A 86 5.96 4.10 -8.26
N GLN A 87 7.26 3.75 -8.22
CA GLN A 87 8.37 4.70 -8.28
C GLN A 87 8.89 4.86 -9.71
N ASP A 88 9.59 5.96 -10.00
CA ASP A 88 10.21 6.18 -11.32
C ASP A 88 11.09 4.98 -11.70
N ALA A 89 10.99 4.50 -12.94
CA ALA A 89 11.80 3.38 -13.44
C ALA A 89 13.32 3.60 -13.25
N LYS A 90 13.77 4.86 -13.11
CA LYS A 90 15.17 5.21 -12.84
C LYS A 90 15.61 4.99 -11.40
N SER A 91 14.71 4.96 -10.43
CA SER A 91 15.05 4.77 -9.00
C SER A 91 15.20 3.29 -8.61
N TYR A 92 15.64 2.45 -9.56
CA TYR A 92 15.83 1.02 -9.30
C TYR A 92 16.87 0.78 -8.21
N ALA A 93 16.46 0.07 -7.16
CA ALA A 93 17.33 -0.46 -6.12
C ALA A 93 17.11 -1.98 -6.00
N GLU A 94 18.20 -2.76 -5.94
CA GLU A 94 18.11 -4.20 -5.68
C GLU A 94 17.55 -4.46 -4.27
N THR A 95 17.98 -3.65 -3.31
CA THR A 95 17.47 -3.63 -1.93
C THR A 95 17.11 -2.21 -1.53
N GLU A 96 15.87 -2.01 -1.12
CA GLU A 96 15.40 -0.71 -0.60
C GLU A 96 16.08 -0.37 0.73
N GLU A 97 16.83 0.74 0.74
CA GLU A 97 17.52 1.26 1.91
C GLU A 97 16.85 2.54 2.44
N PHE A 98 16.40 2.52 3.69
CA PHE A 98 15.74 3.66 4.33
C PHE A 98 16.74 4.60 5.00
N ASN A 99 17.68 5.13 4.23
CA ASN A 99 18.77 5.95 4.77
C ASN A 99 18.26 7.25 5.46
N ASP A 100 17.16 7.81 4.99
CA ASP A 100 16.59 9.03 5.56
C ASP A 100 15.71 8.76 6.80
N ALA A 101 15.44 7.49 7.10
CA ALA A 101 14.63 7.13 8.26
C ALA A 101 15.46 7.23 9.55
N PRO A 102 15.01 7.99 10.55
CA PRO A 102 15.73 8.13 11.81
C PRO A 102 15.92 6.83 12.59
N VAL A 103 15.06 5.83 12.36
CA VAL A 103 15.14 4.50 13.00
C VAL A 103 16.18 3.59 12.38
N THR A 104 16.60 3.82 11.13
CA THR A 104 17.54 2.93 10.42
C THR A 104 18.86 2.68 11.15
N PRO A 105 19.56 3.69 11.71
CA PRO A 105 20.78 3.42 12.47
C PRO A 105 20.53 2.56 13.70
N VAL A 106 19.38 2.73 14.37
CA VAL A 106 18.98 1.91 15.53
C VAL A 106 18.72 0.48 15.09
N VAL A 107 17.98 0.29 14.00
CA VAL A 107 17.73 -1.02 13.38
C VAL A 107 19.04 -1.74 13.08
N ASN A 108 20.00 -1.06 12.45
CA ASN A 108 21.31 -1.63 12.12
C ASN A 108 22.11 -2.02 13.38
N ILE A 109 22.14 -1.16 14.40
CA ILE A 109 22.84 -1.45 15.66
C ILE A 109 22.23 -2.67 16.36
N VAL A 110 20.90 -2.70 16.48
CA VAL A 110 20.20 -3.81 17.15
C VAL A 110 20.34 -5.10 16.35
N GLN A 111 20.30 -5.05 15.01
CA GLN A 111 20.53 -6.21 14.17
C GLN A 111 21.94 -6.79 14.39
N ILE A 112 22.98 -5.96 14.46
CA ILE A 112 24.35 -6.40 14.77
C ILE A 112 24.43 -7.11 16.14
N ILE A 113 23.71 -6.58 17.14
CA ILE A 113 23.64 -7.18 18.48
C ILE A 113 22.92 -8.52 18.44
N LEU A 114 21.79 -8.62 17.72
CA LEU A 114 21.01 -9.85 17.59
C LEU A 114 21.75 -10.95 16.84
N ASP A 115 22.56 -10.58 15.83
CA ASP A 115 23.33 -11.54 15.04
C ASP A 115 24.53 -12.13 15.81
N ASN A 116 24.94 -11.53 16.92
CA ASN A 116 26.09 -11.96 17.71
C ASN A 116 25.71 -12.31 19.15
N ALA A 117 25.78 -13.59 19.49
CA ALA A 117 25.47 -14.08 20.83
C ALA A 117 26.29 -13.41 21.94
N ALA A 118 27.57 -13.08 21.69
CA ALA A 118 28.42 -12.41 22.68
C ALA A 118 27.96 -10.97 22.99
N LEU A 119 27.53 -10.23 21.98
CA LEU A 119 26.98 -8.87 22.12
C LEU A 119 25.60 -8.92 22.78
N TYR A 120 24.75 -9.85 22.36
CA TYR A 120 23.44 -10.07 22.94
C TYR A 120 23.52 -10.39 24.44
N ASP A 121 24.34 -11.38 24.82
CA ASP A 121 24.53 -11.79 26.21
C ASP A 121 25.09 -10.66 27.06
N ALA A 122 26.07 -9.91 26.54
CA ALA A 122 26.65 -8.76 27.24
C ALA A 122 25.59 -7.72 27.60
N ILE A 123 24.62 -7.46 26.72
CA ILE A 123 23.56 -6.47 26.95
C ILE A 123 22.46 -7.02 27.86
N VAL A 124 22.03 -8.26 27.66
CA VAL A 124 20.94 -8.87 28.44
C VAL A 124 21.37 -9.18 29.88
N LYS A 125 22.63 -9.59 30.11
CA LYS A 125 23.16 -9.89 31.45
C LYS A 125 23.57 -8.65 32.23
N LEU A 126 23.80 -7.51 31.57
CA LEU A 126 24.19 -6.25 32.21
C LEU A 126 23.32 -5.85 33.42
N PRO A 127 21.96 -5.84 33.34
CA PRO A 127 21.12 -5.49 34.49
C PRO A 127 21.16 -6.53 35.63
N ILE A 128 21.48 -7.80 35.32
CA ILE A 128 21.49 -8.91 36.28
C ILE A 128 22.82 -8.95 37.03
N GLU A 129 23.92 -8.97 36.29
CA GLU A 129 25.27 -9.16 36.82
C GLU A 129 25.92 -7.85 37.27
N ARG A 130 25.35 -6.70 36.89
CA ARG A 130 25.90 -5.34 37.12
C ARG A 130 27.36 -5.18 36.68
N ASN A 131 27.83 -6.05 35.79
CA ASN A 131 29.21 -6.07 35.33
C ASN A 131 29.37 -5.21 34.08
N PHE A 132 29.26 -3.89 34.29
CA PHE A 132 29.32 -2.89 33.22
C PHE A 132 30.62 -2.97 32.42
N ILE A 133 31.76 -3.17 33.10
CA ILE A 133 33.08 -3.21 32.46
C ILE A 133 33.14 -4.36 31.47
N ALA A 134 32.77 -5.58 31.87
CA ALA A 134 32.79 -6.74 30.98
C ALA A 134 31.90 -6.54 29.74
N SER A 135 30.73 -5.91 29.93
CA SER A 135 29.78 -5.65 28.85
C SER A 135 30.31 -4.61 27.86
N VAL A 136 30.89 -3.52 28.37
CA VAL A 136 31.53 -2.50 27.52
C VAL A 136 32.75 -3.07 26.80
N THR A 137 33.58 -3.87 27.47
CA THR A 137 34.71 -4.54 26.83
C THR A 137 34.24 -5.47 25.71
N ALA A 138 33.17 -6.23 25.91
CA ALA A 138 32.59 -7.09 24.88
C ALA A 138 32.11 -6.29 23.65
N ILE A 139 31.53 -5.10 23.85
CA ILE A 139 31.08 -4.23 22.75
C ILE A 139 32.28 -3.61 22.01
N VAL A 140 33.23 -3.00 22.74
CA VAL A 140 34.35 -2.24 22.16
C VAL A 140 35.38 -3.15 21.49
N SER A 141 35.57 -4.38 22.00
CA SER A 141 36.48 -5.36 21.39
C SER A 141 35.89 -6.09 20.18
N HIS A 142 34.61 -5.88 19.86
CA HIS A 142 33.93 -6.59 18.79
C HIS A 142 34.39 -6.14 17.39
N ALA A 143 34.50 -7.09 16.44
CA ALA A 143 34.93 -6.80 15.07
C ALA A 143 34.03 -5.79 14.33
N LYS A 144 32.73 -5.75 14.69
CA LYS A 144 31.74 -4.81 14.14
C LYS A 144 31.59 -3.51 14.94
N PHE A 145 32.44 -3.25 15.94
CA PHE A 145 32.34 -2.03 16.76
C PHE A 145 32.35 -0.74 15.91
N LYS A 146 33.20 -0.68 14.88
CA LYS A 146 33.28 0.47 13.96
C LYS A 146 31.96 0.74 13.21
N GLU A 147 31.17 -0.30 12.98
CA GLU A 147 29.85 -0.19 12.35
C GLU A 147 28.81 0.35 13.34
N ILE A 148 28.87 -0.09 14.60
CA ILE A 148 28.06 0.44 15.70
C ILE A 148 28.36 1.92 15.93
N GLU A 149 29.64 2.28 16.02
CA GLU A 149 30.11 3.66 16.18
C GLU A 149 29.60 4.56 15.04
N ARG A 150 29.76 4.12 13.78
CA ARG A 150 29.28 4.88 12.61
C ARG A 150 27.77 5.10 12.62
N ASN A 151 26.99 4.07 12.96
CA ASN A 151 25.53 4.21 13.08
C ASN A 151 25.15 5.08 14.29
N GLY A 152 25.91 5.01 15.39
CA GLY A 152 25.76 5.88 16.55
C GLY A 152 25.99 7.36 16.22
N ASP A 153 27.08 7.68 15.53
CA ASP A 153 27.37 9.04 15.05
C ASP A 153 26.27 9.57 14.14
N ARG A 154 25.76 8.71 13.24
CA ARG A 154 24.64 9.05 12.36
C ARG A 154 23.36 9.34 13.14
N LEU A 155 23.05 8.51 14.14
CA LEU A 155 21.91 8.73 15.03
C LEU A 155 22.04 10.07 15.77
N VAL A 156 23.21 10.36 16.34
CA VAL A 156 23.48 11.62 17.06
C VAL A 156 23.30 12.83 16.16
N LYS A 157 23.74 12.75 14.89
CA LYS A 157 23.52 13.82 13.90
C LYS A 157 22.04 14.03 13.56
N MET A 158 21.23 12.97 13.60
CA MET A 158 19.78 13.05 13.33
C MET A 158 18.94 13.42 14.56
N LEU A 159 19.46 13.30 15.78
CA LEU A 159 18.73 13.62 17.03
C LEU A 159 18.02 14.99 17.03
N PRO A 160 18.62 16.10 16.51
CA PRO A 160 17.93 17.38 16.46
C PRO A 160 16.67 17.36 15.60
N GLU A 161 16.72 16.67 14.46
CA GLU A 161 15.57 16.53 13.56
C GLU A 161 14.50 15.60 14.15
N ILE A 162 14.91 14.52 14.80
CA ILE A 162 14.01 13.62 15.53
C ILE A 162 13.28 14.41 16.62
N ARG A 163 14.01 15.18 17.43
CA ARG A 163 13.41 15.99 18.49
C ARG A 163 12.41 17.01 17.94
N LYS A 164 12.69 17.60 16.77
CA LYS A 164 11.77 18.51 16.09
C LYS A 164 10.52 17.80 15.53
N LYS A 165 10.66 16.58 14.99
CA LYS A 165 9.54 15.79 14.42
C LYS A 165 8.68 15.10 15.51
N VAL A 166 9.29 14.66 16.60
CA VAL A 166 8.66 13.88 17.68
C VAL A 166 8.20 14.75 18.84
N GLY A 167 8.97 15.79 19.19
CA GLY A 167 8.87 16.50 20.47
C GLY A 167 7.63 17.37 20.68
N ASP A 168 6.96 17.84 19.62
CA ASP A 168 5.86 18.80 19.76
C ASP A 168 4.46 18.24 19.43
N GLN A 169 4.36 17.04 18.82
CA GLN A 169 3.06 16.53 18.29
C GLN A 169 2.85 15.02 18.30
N PHE A 170 3.79 14.19 18.75
CA PHE A 170 3.63 12.73 18.70
C PHE A 170 3.07 12.17 20.02
N ASP A 171 1.77 11.85 20.04
CA ASP A 171 1.14 11.16 21.17
C ASP A 171 1.08 9.65 20.90
N ILE A 172 1.88 8.88 21.64
CA ILE A 172 1.95 7.43 21.48
C ILE A 172 0.63 6.73 21.86
N LEU A 173 -0.17 7.35 22.74
CA LEU A 173 -1.47 6.81 23.15
C LEU A 173 -2.52 6.93 22.03
N GLN A 174 -2.32 7.87 21.10
CA GLN A 174 -3.20 8.08 19.96
C GLN A 174 -2.67 7.43 18.67
N LEU A 175 -1.51 6.76 18.73
CA LEU A 175 -0.82 6.21 17.55
C LEU A 175 -1.71 5.34 16.65
N PHE A 176 -2.57 4.52 17.24
CA PHE A 176 -3.47 3.62 16.50
C PHE A 176 -4.92 4.14 16.41
N SER A 177 -5.25 5.14 17.23
CA SER A 177 -6.59 5.72 17.32
C SER A 177 -6.79 6.89 16.34
N ASP A 178 -5.70 7.58 15.96
CA ASP A 178 -5.69 8.73 15.07
C ASP A 178 -4.85 8.43 13.81
N ASP A 179 -5.46 8.55 12.63
CA ASP A 179 -4.84 8.21 11.36
C ASP A 179 -3.71 9.21 10.98
N GLN A 180 -3.80 10.46 11.41
CA GLN A 180 -2.76 11.46 11.21
C GLN A 180 -1.52 11.14 12.05
N THR A 181 -1.71 10.77 13.31
CA THR A 181 -0.63 10.37 14.20
C THR A 181 0.03 9.07 13.72
N PHE A 182 -0.77 8.10 13.28
CA PHE A 182 -0.26 6.90 12.60
C PHE A 182 0.57 7.27 11.36
N SER A 183 0.04 8.11 10.48
CA SER A 183 0.74 8.58 9.28
C SER A 183 2.07 9.26 9.61
N LYS A 184 2.08 10.15 10.61
CA LYS A 184 3.30 10.84 11.06
C LYS A 184 4.36 9.87 11.58
N SER A 185 3.99 8.71 12.14
CA SER A 185 4.95 7.70 12.61
C SER A 185 5.82 7.14 11.48
N GLY A 186 5.34 7.14 10.23
CA GLY A 186 6.13 6.77 9.05
C GLY A 186 7.38 7.65 8.89
N ASN A 187 7.33 8.93 9.29
CA ASN A 187 8.51 9.80 9.22
C ASN A 187 9.67 9.32 10.09
N ILE A 188 9.37 8.54 11.14
CA ILE A 188 10.34 7.97 12.06
C ILE A 188 10.82 6.61 11.54
N LEU A 189 9.90 5.77 11.06
CA LEU A 189 10.17 4.39 10.63
C LEU A 189 10.77 4.29 9.22
N CYS A 190 10.28 5.14 8.30
CA CYS A 190 10.52 5.06 6.86
C CYS A 190 11.10 6.34 6.27
N GLY A 191 11.21 7.41 7.06
CA GLY A 191 11.68 8.74 6.59
C GLY A 191 10.60 9.54 5.85
N ARG A 192 9.44 8.94 5.59
CA ARG A 192 8.28 9.51 4.90
C ARG A 192 6.98 9.12 5.60
N PRO A 193 5.94 9.96 5.61
CA PRO A 193 4.70 9.64 6.30
C PRO A 193 4.06 8.39 5.69
N PHE A 194 3.39 7.58 6.53
CA PHE A 194 2.54 6.54 5.98
C PHE A 194 1.38 7.17 5.22
N PRO A 195 0.92 6.52 4.14
CA PRO A 195 -0.31 6.89 3.46
C PRO A 195 -1.48 7.06 4.44
N ARG A 196 -2.31 8.05 4.14
CA ARG A 196 -3.60 8.27 4.80
C ARG A 196 -4.70 7.80 3.88
N SER A 197 -5.87 7.47 4.44
CA SER A 197 -7.00 6.94 3.66
C SER A 197 -7.45 7.87 2.53
N ASP A 198 -7.08 9.15 2.60
CA ASP A 198 -7.35 10.18 1.61
C ASP A 198 -6.39 10.27 0.43
N ASN A 199 -5.32 9.48 0.44
CA ASN A 199 -4.28 9.52 -0.58
C ASN A 199 -4.00 8.15 -1.23
N ILE A 200 -4.73 7.09 -0.84
CA ILE A 200 -4.55 5.75 -1.42
C ILE A 200 -5.35 5.65 -2.73
N ARG A 201 -4.67 5.88 -3.85
CA ARG A 201 -5.24 5.84 -5.22
C ARG A 201 -6.08 4.60 -5.54
N PHE A 202 -5.81 3.47 -4.87
CA PHE A 202 -6.44 2.21 -5.20
C PHE A 202 -7.84 2.02 -4.58
N VAL A 203 -8.21 2.79 -3.55
CA VAL A 203 -9.38 2.43 -2.73
C VAL A 203 -10.11 3.61 -2.06
N ASP A 204 -10.25 4.77 -2.71
CA ASP A 204 -11.09 5.85 -2.17
C ASP A 204 -12.49 5.33 -1.77
N ASN A 205 -13.16 4.58 -2.65
CA ASN A 205 -14.56 4.21 -2.38
C ASN A 205 -14.76 3.12 -1.30
N ILE A 206 -13.79 2.23 -1.05
CA ILE A 206 -13.94 1.19 -0.01
C ILE A 206 -13.40 1.68 1.34
N LEU A 207 -12.38 2.55 1.35
CA LEU A 207 -11.82 3.12 2.58
C LEU A 207 -12.72 4.19 3.21
N TYR A 208 -13.48 4.94 2.41
CA TYR A 208 -14.42 5.95 2.90
C TYR A 208 -15.82 5.42 3.18
N THR A 209 -16.11 4.16 2.84
CA THR A 209 -17.38 3.57 3.26
C THR A 209 -17.31 3.37 4.77
N PRO A 210 -18.27 3.91 5.56
CA PRO A 210 -18.33 3.63 6.98
C PRO A 210 -18.40 2.12 7.18
N ASP A 211 -17.38 1.57 7.84
CA ASP A 211 -17.32 0.14 8.09
C ASP A 211 -18.26 -0.19 9.25
N TYR A 212 -19.40 -0.80 8.91
CA TYR A 212 -20.37 -1.28 9.89
C TYR A 212 -19.97 -2.65 10.48
N ALA A 213 -18.90 -3.28 9.98
CA ALA A 213 -18.38 -4.50 10.56
C ALA A 213 -17.64 -4.15 11.86
N GLY A 214 -18.14 -4.69 12.97
CA GLY A 214 -17.43 -4.65 14.25
C GLY A 214 -16.13 -5.47 14.22
N PRO A 215 -15.35 -5.42 15.31
CA PRO A 215 -14.15 -6.24 15.45
C PRO A 215 -14.48 -7.74 15.36
N ASP A 216 -13.54 -8.52 14.81
CA ASP A 216 -13.72 -9.96 14.63
C ASP A 216 -13.74 -10.65 16.01
N LYS A 217 -14.88 -11.27 16.33
CA LYS A 217 -15.11 -11.91 17.63
C LYS A 217 -14.24 -13.15 17.80
N ASP A 218 -13.91 -13.85 16.72
CA ASP A 218 -13.08 -15.04 16.77
C ASP A 218 -11.64 -14.64 17.09
N GLU A 219 -11.16 -13.53 16.52
CA GLU A 219 -9.85 -12.96 16.85
C GLU A 219 -9.78 -12.49 18.31
N LEU A 220 -10.82 -11.81 18.79
CA LEU A 220 -10.89 -11.38 20.19
C LEU A 220 -10.93 -12.55 21.18
N ALA A 221 -11.52 -13.67 20.79
CA ALA A 221 -11.65 -14.85 21.65
C ALA A 221 -10.30 -15.55 21.86
N VAL A 222 -9.44 -15.59 20.83
CA VAL A 222 -8.14 -16.28 20.88
C VAL A 222 -7.01 -15.46 21.50
N MET A 223 -7.21 -14.16 21.74
CA MET A 223 -6.16 -13.30 22.27
C MET A 223 -5.82 -13.63 23.74
N PRO A 224 -4.52 -13.80 24.06
CA PRO A 224 -4.08 -14.40 25.32
C PRO A 224 -4.22 -13.47 26.53
N THR A 225 -4.15 -12.15 26.34
CA THR A 225 -4.16 -11.18 27.45
C THR A 225 -5.19 -10.06 27.24
N PRO A 226 -5.70 -9.43 28.32
CA PRO A 226 -6.55 -8.24 28.21
C PRO A 226 -5.86 -7.11 27.45
N TYR A 227 -4.54 -6.97 27.59
CA TYR A 227 -3.75 -6.00 26.84
C TYR A 227 -3.79 -6.28 25.33
N CYS A 228 -3.59 -7.54 24.91
CA CYS A 228 -3.69 -7.91 23.49
C CYS A 228 -5.08 -7.62 22.92
N LYS A 229 -6.15 -7.87 23.70
CA LYS A 229 -7.53 -7.57 23.29
C LYS A 229 -7.74 -6.07 23.12
N GLN A 230 -7.27 -5.27 24.06
CA GLN A 230 -7.39 -3.81 23.97
C GLN A 230 -6.58 -3.27 22.80
N LEU A 231 -5.33 -3.70 22.63
CA LEU A 231 -4.49 -3.29 21.52
C LEU A 231 -5.12 -3.64 20.17
N TYR A 232 -5.70 -4.83 20.04
CA TYR A 232 -6.42 -5.21 18.82
C TYR A 232 -7.61 -4.30 18.55
N LEU A 233 -8.42 -4.01 19.58
CA LEU A 233 -9.56 -3.10 19.44
C LEU A 233 -9.08 -1.71 19.02
N ASP A 234 -7.99 -1.21 19.60
CA ASP A 234 -7.42 0.09 19.28
C ASP A 234 -6.87 0.13 17.84
N VAL A 235 -6.15 -0.92 17.41
CA VAL A 235 -5.63 -1.05 16.04
C VAL A 235 -6.77 -1.20 15.03
N THR A 236 -7.79 -1.99 15.31
CA THR A 236 -8.90 -2.25 14.38
C THR A 236 -10.02 -1.21 14.46
N ASN A 237 -9.87 -0.17 15.27
CA ASN A 237 -10.85 0.91 15.37
C ASN A 237 -10.91 1.79 14.10
N THR A 238 -9.88 1.72 13.25
CA THR A 238 -9.82 2.46 11.98
C THR A 238 -9.73 1.52 10.78
N ASN A 239 -10.25 1.94 9.62
CA ASN A 239 -10.19 1.16 8.38
C ASN A 239 -8.75 0.84 7.97
N ASN A 240 -7.85 1.82 8.10
CA ASN A 240 -6.42 1.64 7.84
C ASN A 240 -5.79 0.63 8.80
N GLY A 241 -6.14 0.71 10.08
CA GLY A 241 -5.62 -0.21 11.09
C GLY A 241 -6.13 -1.64 10.90
N LYS A 242 -7.37 -1.85 10.42
CA LYS A 242 -7.86 -3.19 10.02
C LYS A 242 -7.07 -3.78 8.84
N ILE A 243 -6.77 -2.99 7.82
CA ILE A 243 -5.96 -3.44 6.67
C ILE A 243 -4.53 -3.75 7.12
N THR A 244 -3.95 -2.85 7.90
CA THR A 244 -2.61 -3.02 8.49
C THR A 244 -2.57 -4.28 9.33
N TRP A 245 -3.59 -4.54 10.15
CA TRP A 245 -3.70 -5.76 10.95
C TRP A 245 -3.76 -7.01 10.08
N ARG A 246 -4.53 -7.01 8.99
CA ARG A 246 -4.57 -8.14 8.03
C ARG A 246 -3.25 -8.37 7.31
N PHE A 247 -2.45 -7.34 7.09
CA PHE A 247 -1.12 -7.48 6.52
C PHE A 247 -0.09 -8.00 7.54
N LEU A 248 -0.20 -7.57 8.80
CA LEU A 248 0.72 -7.96 9.87
C LEU A 248 0.42 -9.34 10.47
N LYS A 249 -0.86 -9.73 10.51
CA LYS A 249 -1.34 -11.04 10.96
C LYS A 249 -1.41 -11.95 9.73
N PRO A 250 -0.36 -12.73 9.41
CA PRO A 250 -0.40 -13.68 8.30
C PRO A 250 -1.56 -14.68 8.42
#